data_AF-A0AAV0IV54-F1
#
_entry.id   AF-A0AAV0IV54-F1
#
_cell.length_a   1.000
_cell.length_b   1.000
_cell.length_c   1.000
_cell.angle_alpha   90.00
_cell.angle_beta   90.00
_cell.angle_gamma   90.00
#
_symmetry.space_group_name_H-M   'P 1'
#
loop_
_entity.id
_entity.type
_entity.pdbx_description
1 polymer ?
#
loop_
_entity_poly.entity_id
_entity_poly.type
_entity_poly.pdbx_seq_one_letter_code
_entity_poly.pdbx_strand_id
1 'polypeptide(L)'
;MRMNRDALFLLIASFTFLLPINGDNSYHLQQMKAMRELRSSISSRRQLAAGDAPAPSPVSISPSPQQMAQVGDSPRVYDVTSYGADPTGGRDSTDAFSTVLSDLVKGPTSGTMLKDIKNFGGAQIHLAGGNYLISKPLRFPSAGVGNVVIVGGSLRASDDFPTDGYLIDLSSKSSSDYDYEYITLRDLMLDSNFRGGGIFLNDAVRITIDNCYVTHFTTDGVGVMITGQANILTGVHCYNKASGFGGTGIYIKLPGLSQTRIVNSYMDFTGITVEDPVQLTISDTFFLGGAYVVFKSVKGVAKGVSVVNNMFSGSGGDTVRLEGEFNEIGGVLVDGNSVNGGMNLKATVARGSTSANGTSWTVDFNSELLFPNRISHAQYSLVSSTAGAFPRHALRNITGNVVVVESDVPVTASVFAAVSQ
;
A
#
# COMPACT_ATOMS: atom_id res chain seq x y z
N MET A 1 30.39 46.84 -17.70
CA MET A 1 29.55 46.17 -18.72
C MET A 1 29.01 44.89 -18.12
N ARG A 2 27.76 44.55 -18.45
CA ARG A 2 26.88 43.61 -17.75
C ARG A 2 27.34 42.15 -17.74
N MET A 3 26.88 41.46 -16.70
CA MET A 3 26.91 40.02 -16.43
C MET A 3 25.54 39.39 -16.81
N ASN A 4 25.50 38.12 -17.24
CA ASN A 4 24.32 37.24 -17.22
C ASN A 4 24.85 35.79 -17.12
N ARG A 5 24.83 35.11 -15.97
CA ARG A 5 23.70 34.42 -15.27
C ARG A 5 23.14 33.26 -16.11
N ASP A 6 23.57 32.05 -15.75
CA ASP A 6 22.75 30.83 -15.64
C ASP A 6 23.67 29.64 -15.25
N ALA A 7 24.04 29.56 -13.97
CA ALA A 7 24.54 28.34 -13.30
C ALA A 7 24.92 28.64 -11.84
N LEU A 8 23.96 29.04 -10.99
CA LEU A 8 24.14 28.94 -9.54
C LEU A 8 22.83 29.16 -8.80
N PHE A 9 22.06 28.09 -8.53
CA PHE A 9 21.13 28.08 -7.41
C PHE A 9 20.98 26.65 -6.87
N LEU A 10 21.96 26.30 -6.03
CA LEU A 10 21.87 25.25 -5.03
C LEU A 10 22.25 25.93 -3.71
N LEU A 11 21.46 25.64 -2.68
CA LEU A 11 21.58 26.02 -1.27
C LEU A 11 20.83 27.26 -0.72
N ILE A 12 19.96 26.91 0.23
CA ILE A 12 19.61 27.57 1.50
C ILE A 12 18.50 28.63 1.43
N ALA A 13 17.33 28.24 1.98
CA ALA A 13 16.50 29.13 2.77
C ALA A 13 15.70 28.33 3.81
N SER A 14 16.33 28.12 4.97
CA SER A 14 15.65 27.93 6.24
C SER A 14 14.95 29.23 6.63
N PHE A 15 13.63 29.22 6.80
CA PHE A 15 12.91 30.28 7.50
C PHE A 15 11.84 29.69 8.42
N THR A 16 12.11 29.80 9.72
CA THR A 16 11.17 29.72 10.83
C THR A 16 10.04 30.74 10.68
N PHE A 17 8.80 30.28 10.78
CA PHE A 17 7.65 31.11 11.12
C PHE A 17 7.14 30.73 12.52
N LEU A 18 6.91 31.74 13.35
CA LEU A 18 6.37 31.63 14.69
C LEU A 18 5.05 32.40 14.76
N LEU A 19 4.09 31.81 15.50
CA LEU A 19 2.81 32.34 16.04
C LEU A 19 1.53 32.15 15.18
N PRO A 20 0.33 32.13 15.81
CA PRO A 20 -0.09 31.28 16.93
C PRO A 20 -1.51 30.69 16.70
N ILE A 21 -1.82 29.51 17.22
CA ILE A 21 -3.22 29.05 17.30
C ILE A 21 -3.51 28.50 18.71
N ASN A 22 -4.24 29.31 19.47
CA ASN A 22 -4.96 28.90 20.67
C ASN A 22 -6.12 27.97 20.24
N GLY A 23 -6.15 26.75 20.78
CA GLY A 23 -7.22 25.79 20.56
C GLY A 23 -7.12 24.61 21.52
N ASP A 24 -7.80 24.74 22.65
CA ASP A 24 -8.25 23.71 23.61
C ASP A 24 -7.22 22.71 24.20
N ASN A 25 -6.53 23.16 25.26
CA ASN A 25 -5.55 22.40 26.05
C ASN A 25 -6.17 21.42 27.08
N SER A 26 -7.49 21.22 27.08
CA SER A 26 -8.16 20.41 28.11
C SER A 26 -7.95 18.90 27.93
N TYR A 27 -7.97 18.43 26.68
CA TYR A 27 -7.82 17.00 26.34
C TYR A 27 -6.38 16.50 26.51
N HIS A 28 -5.40 17.31 26.08
CA HIS A 28 -3.99 17.01 26.22
C HIS A 28 -3.54 16.98 27.70
N LEU A 29 -4.12 17.85 28.54
CA LEU A 29 -3.82 17.90 29.97
C LEU A 29 -4.42 16.71 30.73
N GLN A 30 -5.58 16.20 30.31
CA GLN A 30 -6.15 14.95 30.84
C GLN A 30 -5.30 13.72 30.49
N GLN A 31 -4.84 13.60 29.24
CA GLN A 31 -3.93 12.52 28.85
C GLN A 31 -2.59 12.57 29.60
N MET A 32 -2.05 13.78 29.85
CA MET A 32 -0.83 13.93 30.64
C MET A 32 -1.03 13.62 32.13
N LYS A 33 -2.21 13.88 32.71
CA LYS A 33 -2.54 13.45 34.08
C LYS A 33 -2.66 11.92 34.18
N ALA A 34 -3.37 11.29 33.24
CA ALA A 34 -3.50 9.83 33.19
C ALA A 34 -2.15 9.13 33.04
N MET A 35 -1.24 9.68 32.22
CA MET A 35 0.13 9.17 32.06
C MET A 35 1.01 9.32 33.31
N ARG A 36 0.81 10.39 34.10
CA ARG A 36 1.52 10.60 35.38
C ARG A 36 0.99 9.68 36.48
N GLU A 37 -0.32 9.44 36.52
CA GLU A 37 -0.95 8.48 37.45
C GLU A 37 -0.58 7.03 37.11
N LEU A 38 -0.48 6.69 35.82
CA LEU A 38 0.00 5.38 35.39
C LEU A 38 1.47 5.17 35.79
N ARG A 39 2.33 6.18 35.59
CA ARG A 39 3.73 6.14 36.08
C ARG A 39 3.83 6.04 37.60
N SER A 40 2.99 6.73 38.36
CA SER A 40 3.02 6.63 39.82
C SER A 40 2.53 5.25 40.30
N SER A 41 1.56 4.63 39.63
CA SER A 41 1.09 3.28 39.98
C SER A 41 2.15 2.19 39.71
N ILE A 42 2.93 2.33 38.64
CA ILE A 42 4.03 1.41 38.31
C ILE A 42 5.21 1.59 39.29
N SER A 43 5.46 2.82 39.74
CA SER A 43 6.50 3.14 40.73
C SER A 43 6.12 2.63 42.13
N SER A 44 4.83 2.74 42.49
CA SER A 44 4.29 2.26 43.76
C SER A 44 4.26 0.73 43.84
N ARG A 45 4.05 0.05 42.70
CA ARG A 45 4.05 -1.43 42.62
C ARG A 45 5.48 -2.02 42.67
N ARG A 46 6.53 -1.22 42.41
CA ARG A 46 7.93 -1.59 42.66
C ARG A 46 8.43 -1.34 44.09
N GLN A 47 7.68 -0.59 44.91
CA GLN A 47 8.03 -0.30 46.31
C GLN A 47 7.35 -1.23 47.33
N LEU A 48 6.44 -2.13 46.91
CA LEU A 48 5.79 -3.12 47.79
C LEU A 48 6.45 -4.51 47.77
N ALA A 49 7.66 -4.63 47.22
CA ALA A 49 8.44 -5.87 47.21
C ALA A 49 9.85 -5.70 47.84
N ALA A 50 9.97 -4.83 48.85
CA ALA A 50 11.17 -4.70 49.66
C ALA A 50 10.79 -4.68 51.15
N GLY A 51 10.88 -5.84 51.80
CA GLY A 51 10.67 -6.00 53.24
C GLY A 51 11.30 -7.31 53.71
N ASP A 52 12.48 -7.16 54.35
CA ASP A 52 13.26 -8.07 55.20
C ASP A 52 13.34 -9.57 54.88
N ALA A 53 14.55 -10.01 54.52
CA ALA A 53 15.02 -11.38 54.71
C ALA A 53 16.48 -11.39 55.23
N PRO A 54 16.82 -12.32 56.15
CA PRO A 54 18.06 -12.30 56.94
C PRO A 54 19.29 -12.83 56.17
N ALA A 55 20.48 -12.52 56.69
CA ALA A 55 21.77 -12.84 56.08
C ALA A 55 22.02 -14.36 55.91
N PRO A 56 22.60 -14.83 54.79
CA PRO A 56 22.89 -16.24 54.59
C PRO A 56 24.27 -16.65 55.11
N SER A 57 24.33 -17.83 55.74
CA SER A 57 25.56 -18.59 56.00
C SER A 57 25.96 -19.44 54.77
N PRO A 58 27.23 -19.88 54.63
CA PRO A 58 27.75 -20.35 53.35
C PRO A 58 27.96 -21.87 53.29
N VAL A 59 27.21 -22.58 52.44
CA VAL A 59 27.57 -23.83 51.73
C VAL A 59 26.45 -24.07 50.71
N SER A 60 26.55 -24.72 49.55
CA SER A 60 27.50 -25.63 48.90
C SER A 60 27.04 -25.73 47.43
N ILE A 61 27.97 -25.85 46.49
CA ILE A 61 27.70 -25.90 45.05
C ILE A 61 27.16 -27.29 44.68
N SER A 62 25.97 -27.37 44.06
CA SER A 62 25.49 -28.52 43.26
C SER A 62 24.39 -28.08 42.27
N PRO A 63 24.22 -28.74 41.11
CA PRO A 63 23.79 -28.06 39.89
C PRO A 63 22.30 -28.23 39.54
N SER A 64 21.75 -27.24 38.82
CA SER A 64 20.60 -27.39 37.90
C SER A 64 20.99 -28.34 36.74
N PRO A 65 20.08 -29.07 36.05
CA PRO A 65 18.82 -28.52 35.50
C PRO A 65 17.61 -29.50 35.39
N GLN A 66 16.39 -28.95 35.35
CA GLN A 66 15.21 -29.67 34.83
C GLN A 66 14.50 -28.84 33.74
N GLN A 67 14.82 -29.23 32.50
CA GLN A 67 14.03 -29.20 31.26
C GLN A 67 13.48 -27.86 30.75
N MET A 68 14.35 -27.09 30.09
CA MET A 68 13.98 -26.43 28.84
C MET A 68 13.78 -27.51 27.77
N ALA A 69 12.62 -27.51 27.11
CA ALA A 69 12.48 -28.22 25.85
C ALA A 69 13.57 -27.75 24.90
N GLN A 70 14.36 -28.70 24.41
CA GLN A 70 15.45 -28.50 23.46
C GLN A 70 14.89 -27.84 22.19
N VAL A 71 15.04 -26.52 22.07
CA VAL A 71 14.97 -25.85 20.78
C VAL A 71 16.22 -26.32 20.05
N GLY A 72 16.05 -27.25 19.10
CA GLY A 72 17.15 -27.84 18.35
C GLY A 72 18.06 -26.77 17.75
N ASP A 73 19.34 -27.11 17.68
CA ASP A 73 20.51 -26.33 17.26
C ASP A 73 20.46 -25.84 15.79
N SER A 74 19.28 -25.77 15.18
CA SER A 74 19.09 -25.34 13.81
C SER A 74 18.99 -23.82 13.73
N PRO A 75 19.76 -23.18 12.82
CA PRO A 75 19.70 -21.74 12.65
C PRO A 75 18.29 -21.32 12.23
N ARG A 76 17.75 -20.31 12.92
CA ARG A 76 16.52 -19.61 12.48
C ARG A 76 16.83 -18.45 11.53
N VAL A 77 18.10 -18.16 11.32
CA VAL A 77 18.60 -17.13 10.42
C VAL A 77 19.57 -17.79 9.45
N TYR A 78 19.26 -17.69 8.17
CA TYR A 78 20.01 -18.26 7.06
C TYR A 78 20.68 -17.11 6.32
N ASP A 79 21.94 -16.81 6.68
CA ASP A 79 22.75 -15.82 5.99
C ASP A 79 23.20 -16.36 4.62
N VAL A 80 22.80 -15.69 3.54
CA VAL A 80 23.05 -16.17 2.18
C VAL A 80 24.55 -16.28 1.84
N THR A 81 25.39 -15.46 2.47
CA THR A 81 26.86 -15.50 2.32
C THR A 81 27.48 -16.75 2.93
N SER A 82 26.90 -17.30 3.99
CA SER A 82 27.31 -18.60 4.57
C SER A 82 27.06 -19.77 3.62
N TYR A 83 26.19 -19.57 2.64
CA TYR A 83 25.89 -20.51 1.56
C TYR A 83 26.67 -20.21 0.26
N GLY A 84 27.62 -19.27 0.30
CA GLY A 84 28.49 -18.93 -0.82
C GLY A 84 27.93 -17.89 -1.78
N ALA A 85 26.81 -17.22 -1.46
CA ALA A 85 26.33 -16.09 -2.24
C ALA A 85 27.38 -14.96 -2.28
N ASP A 86 27.53 -14.30 -3.42
CA ASP A 86 28.49 -13.23 -3.64
C ASP A 86 27.85 -11.86 -3.40
N PRO A 87 28.12 -11.19 -2.25
CA PRO A 87 27.46 -9.94 -1.88
C PRO A 87 27.91 -8.74 -2.72
N THR A 88 28.86 -8.92 -3.65
CA THR A 88 29.33 -7.87 -4.56
C THR A 88 28.55 -7.83 -5.87
N GLY A 89 27.82 -8.89 -6.20
CA GLY A 89 27.11 -9.05 -7.47
C GLY A 89 28.03 -9.40 -8.64
N GLY A 90 29.32 -9.68 -8.37
CA GLY A 90 30.30 -10.07 -9.39
C GLY A 90 30.11 -11.49 -9.92
N ARG A 91 29.42 -12.36 -9.15
CA ARG A 91 29.11 -13.74 -9.53
C ARG A 91 27.65 -14.05 -9.25
N ASP A 92 27.11 -14.96 -10.06
CA ASP A 92 25.77 -15.48 -9.89
C ASP A 92 25.62 -16.21 -8.55
N SER A 93 24.64 -15.79 -7.76
CA SER A 93 24.34 -16.30 -6.41
C SER A 93 23.12 -17.23 -6.38
N THR A 94 22.50 -17.51 -7.52
CA THR A 94 21.23 -18.26 -7.62
C THR A 94 21.29 -19.62 -6.91
N ASP A 95 22.37 -20.38 -7.10
CA ASP A 95 22.51 -21.71 -6.49
C ASP A 95 22.67 -21.63 -4.96
N ALA A 96 23.33 -20.58 -4.45
CA ALA A 96 23.43 -20.31 -3.02
C ALA A 96 22.06 -20.00 -2.41
N PHE A 97 21.27 -19.12 -3.04
CA PHE A 97 19.90 -18.85 -2.62
C PHE A 97 19.00 -20.08 -2.69
N SER A 98 19.13 -20.89 -3.75
CA SER A 98 18.37 -22.15 -3.90
C SER A 98 18.69 -23.14 -2.78
N THR A 99 19.94 -23.18 -2.35
CA THR A 99 20.38 -24.01 -1.21
C THR A 99 19.80 -23.49 0.11
N VAL A 100 19.83 -22.17 0.34
CA VAL A 100 19.20 -21.53 1.51
C VAL A 100 17.71 -21.85 1.60
N LEU A 101 16.98 -21.64 0.51
CA LEU A 101 15.53 -21.93 0.43
C LEU A 101 15.26 -23.41 0.72
N SER A 102 16.10 -24.31 0.20
CA SER A 102 15.99 -25.75 0.42
C SER A 102 16.28 -26.18 1.85
N ASP A 103 17.24 -25.55 2.51
CA ASP A 103 17.58 -25.87 3.90
C ASP A 103 16.62 -25.24 4.91
N LEU A 104 16.08 -24.06 4.60
CA LEU A 104 15.03 -23.44 5.40
C LEU A 104 13.82 -24.36 5.52
N VAL A 105 13.35 -24.94 4.41
CA VAL A 105 12.15 -25.79 4.44
C VAL A 105 12.36 -27.16 5.11
N LYS A 106 13.62 -27.55 5.35
CA LYS A 106 14.00 -28.71 6.18
C LYS A 106 14.18 -28.34 7.66
N GLY A 107 14.21 -27.04 7.97
CA GLY A 107 14.37 -26.50 9.30
C GLY A 107 13.20 -26.80 10.24
N PRO A 108 13.34 -26.41 11.51
CA PRO A 108 12.33 -26.67 12.53
C PRO A 108 11.02 -25.92 12.24
N THR A 109 9.89 -26.58 12.50
CA THR A 109 8.56 -25.99 12.37
C THR A 109 7.87 -25.89 13.73
N SER A 110 6.87 -25.02 13.83
CA SER A 110 6.11 -24.75 15.05
C SER A 110 4.60 -24.86 14.79
N GLY A 111 4.17 -26.07 14.46
CA GLY A 111 2.79 -26.37 14.08
C GLY A 111 2.46 -26.01 12.63
N THR A 112 1.17 -25.88 12.35
CA THR A 112 0.62 -25.55 11.03
C THR A 112 -0.11 -24.22 11.08
N MET A 113 -0.13 -23.52 9.94
CA MET A 113 -0.93 -22.32 9.75
C MET A 113 -2.26 -22.72 9.09
N LEU A 114 -2.63 -22.14 7.93
CA LEU A 114 -3.67 -22.71 7.07
C LEU A 114 -3.32 -24.16 6.70
N LYS A 115 -4.34 -24.89 6.24
CA LYS A 115 -4.24 -26.29 5.89
C LYS A 115 -3.02 -26.52 4.98
N ASP A 116 -2.19 -27.50 5.34
CA ASP A 116 -0.99 -27.92 4.61
C ASP A 116 0.15 -26.87 4.54
N ILE A 117 0.06 -25.74 5.27
CA ILE A 117 1.13 -24.74 5.40
C ILE A 117 1.86 -24.89 6.73
N LYS A 118 3.16 -25.13 6.68
CA LYS A 118 4.04 -25.26 7.84
C LYS A 118 4.42 -23.89 8.38
N ASN A 119 4.37 -23.74 9.70
CA ASN A 119 4.86 -22.55 10.39
C ASN A 119 6.36 -22.69 10.65
N PHE A 120 7.21 -21.93 9.95
CA PHE A 120 8.66 -21.93 10.15
C PHE A 120 9.12 -21.01 11.31
N GLY A 121 8.18 -20.48 12.09
CA GLY A 121 8.47 -19.79 13.35
C GLY A 121 9.30 -18.52 13.19
N GLY A 122 9.12 -17.80 12.08
CA GLY A 122 9.82 -16.54 11.79
C GLY A 122 11.23 -16.75 11.28
N ALA A 123 11.51 -17.89 10.62
CA ALA A 123 12.80 -18.14 9.99
C ALA A 123 13.15 -17.02 8.99
N GLN A 124 14.40 -16.60 8.96
CA GLN A 124 14.85 -15.46 8.16
C GLN A 124 15.88 -15.89 7.12
N ILE A 125 15.66 -15.51 5.87
CA ILE A 125 16.70 -15.47 4.83
C ILE A 125 17.28 -14.06 4.86
N HIS A 126 18.52 -13.95 5.31
CA HIS A 126 19.15 -12.66 5.57
C HIS A 126 20.22 -12.37 4.50
N LEU A 127 20.03 -11.26 3.78
CA LEU A 127 20.88 -10.86 2.65
C LEU A 127 22.08 -10.00 3.11
N ALA A 128 22.18 -9.65 4.39
CA ALA A 128 23.31 -8.93 4.99
C ALA A 128 23.71 -7.62 4.28
N GLY A 129 22.75 -6.94 3.63
CA GLY A 129 22.96 -5.72 2.88
C GLY A 129 23.75 -5.88 1.57
N GLY A 130 24.02 -7.11 1.14
CA GLY A 130 24.77 -7.38 -0.09
C GLY A 130 23.95 -7.08 -1.35
N ASN A 131 24.65 -6.98 -2.48
CA ASN A 131 24.06 -6.89 -3.82
C ASN A 131 24.34 -8.21 -4.55
N TYR A 132 23.31 -8.95 -4.91
CA TYR A 132 23.45 -10.31 -5.43
C TYR A 132 22.91 -10.39 -6.85
N LEU A 133 23.75 -10.86 -7.77
CA LEU A 133 23.35 -11.21 -9.12
C LEU A 133 22.65 -12.57 -9.10
N ILE A 134 21.49 -12.70 -9.75
CA ILE A 134 20.77 -13.97 -9.89
C ILE A 134 20.36 -14.19 -11.36
N SER A 135 20.52 -15.41 -11.87
CA SER A 135 20.12 -15.80 -13.23
C SER A 135 18.77 -16.51 -13.31
N LYS A 136 18.15 -16.87 -12.18
CA LYS A 136 16.86 -17.54 -12.14
C LYS A 136 15.99 -17.02 -11.00
N PRO A 137 14.65 -17.11 -11.12
CA PRO A 137 13.72 -16.81 -10.03
C PRO A 137 14.07 -17.53 -8.73
N LEU A 138 14.02 -16.80 -7.61
CA LEU A 138 14.12 -17.40 -6.29
C LEU A 138 12.77 -18.00 -5.90
N ARG A 139 12.71 -19.33 -5.85
CA ARG A 139 11.51 -20.12 -5.56
C ARG A 139 11.76 -21.12 -4.44
N PHE A 140 10.81 -21.25 -3.52
CA PHE A 140 10.82 -22.38 -2.59
C PHE A 140 10.71 -23.70 -3.36
N PRO A 141 11.36 -24.78 -2.91
CA PRO A 141 11.35 -26.06 -3.62
C PRO A 141 9.99 -26.78 -3.56
N SER A 142 9.09 -26.37 -2.66
CA SER A 142 7.73 -26.91 -2.52
C SER A 142 6.79 -25.87 -1.92
N ALA A 143 5.48 -26.08 -2.12
CA ALA A 143 4.42 -25.38 -1.39
C ALA A 143 4.48 -25.63 0.12
N GLY A 144 3.56 -25.00 0.85
CA GLY A 144 3.33 -25.26 2.26
C GLY A 144 4.28 -24.51 3.17
N VAL A 145 4.71 -23.31 2.77
CA VAL A 145 5.69 -22.49 3.49
C VAL A 145 5.02 -21.27 4.09
N GLY A 146 5.13 -21.11 5.41
CA GLY A 146 4.65 -19.90 6.07
C GLY A 146 5.48 -19.43 7.25
N ASN A 147 5.24 -18.18 7.64
CA ASN A 147 5.97 -17.48 8.70
C ASN A 147 7.50 -17.45 8.45
N VAL A 148 7.88 -16.87 7.30
CA VAL A 148 9.26 -16.69 6.84
C VAL A 148 9.50 -15.22 6.48
N VAL A 149 10.72 -14.74 6.71
CA VAL A 149 11.13 -13.38 6.33
C VAL A 149 12.29 -13.46 5.33
N ILE A 150 12.24 -12.70 4.24
CA ILE A 150 13.38 -12.44 3.35
C ILE A 150 13.75 -10.97 3.52
N VAL A 151 14.99 -10.68 3.94
CA VAL A 151 15.32 -9.34 4.45
C VAL A 151 16.72 -8.84 4.07
N GLY A 152 16.78 -7.54 3.74
CA GLY A 152 17.96 -6.70 3.87
C GLY A 152 19.04 -6.90 2.81
N GLY A 153 18.86 -6.36 1.61
CA GLY A 153 19.85 -6.39 0.53
C GLY A 153 19.26 -6.11 -0.85
N SER A 154 20.04 -6.36 -1.89
CA SER A 154 19.64 -6.17 -3.28
C SER A 154 19.73 -7.46 -4.08
N LEU A 155 18.70 -7.74 -4.89
CA LEU A 155 18.74 -8.75 -5.94
C LEU A 155 18.76 -8.05 -7.30
N ARG A 156 19.65 -8.48 -8.18
CA ARG A 156 19.72 -8.01 -9.55
C ARG A 156 19.63 -9.20 -10.52
N ALA A 157 18.74 -9.13 -11.49
CA ALA A 157 18.72 -10.10 -12.59
C ALA A 157 20.02 -10.04 -13.41
N SER A 158 20.56 -11.20 -13.78
CA SER A 158 21.61 -11.29 -14.80
C SER A 158 21.07 -11.02 -16.20
N ASP A 159 21.98 -10.84 -17.16
CA ASP A 159 21.60 -10.59 -18.56
C ASP A 159 20.86 -11.78 -19.21
N ASP A 160 21.05 -12.99 -18.65
CA ASP A 160 20.42 -14.24 -19.09
C ASP A 160 19.16 -14.61 -18.30
N PHE A 161 18.71 -13.77 -17.35
CA PHE A 161 17.51 -14.03 -16.54
C PHE A 161 16.25 -14.23 -17.41
N PRO A 162 15.25 -15.06 -17.05
CA PRO A 162 14.06 -15.24 -17.88
C PRO A 162 13.26 -13.95 -18.12
N THR A 163 12.75 -13.74 -19.34
CA THR A 163 11.99 -12.52 -19.69
C THR A 163 10.57 -12.48 -19.09
N ASP A 164 10.06 -13.64 -18.68
CA ASP A 164 8.73 -13.89 -18.10
C ASP A 164 8.82 -14.39 -16.64
N GLY A 165 10.01 -14.39 -16.05
CA GLY A 165 10.23 -14.74 -14.64
C GLY A 165 10.15 -13.54 -13.72
N TYR A 166 10.06 -13.78 -12.41
CA TYR A 166 10.11 -12.76 -11.36
C TYR A 166 11.32 -13.02 -10.45
N LEU A 167 12.01 -11.99 -9.96
CA LEU A 167 13.18 -12.16 -9.08
C LEU A 167 12.83 -13.00 -7.85
N ILE A 168 11.72 -12.66 -7.19
CA ILE A 168 11.13 -13.46 -6.12
C ILE A 168 9.81 -14.01 -6.61
N ASP A 169 9.69 -15.33 -6.61
CA ASP A 169 8.54 -16.04 -7.17
C ASP A 169 7.98 -17.01 -6.13
N LEU A 170 6.89 -16.58 -5.50
CA LEU A 170 6.11 -17.38 -4.57
C LEU A 170 4.98 -18.08 -5.35
N SER A 171 5.38 -19.01 -6.21
CA SER A 171 4.47 -19.94 -6.88
C SER A 171 4.87 -21.39 -6.64
N SER A 172 3.93 -22.30 -6.82
CA SER A 172 4.18 -23.72 -6.81
C SER A 172 3.27 -24.42 -7.81
N LYS A 173 3.52 -25.70 -8.10
CA LYS A 173 2.66 -26.54 -8.95
C LYS A 173 1.61 -27.31 -8.14
N SER A 174 1.26 -26.84 -6.94
CA SER A 174 0.27 -27.50 -6.10
C SER A 174 -1.15 -27.36 -6.69
N SER A 175 -2.10 -28.02 -6.04
CA SER A 175 -3.53 -27.80 -6.25
C SER A 175 -4.22 -27.23 -5.00
N SER A 176 -3.44 -26.75 -4.03
CA SER A 176 -3.97 -26.12 -2.81
C SER A 176 -4.51 -24.73 -3.11
N ASP A 177 -5.52 -24.31 -2.34
CA ASP A 177 -6.05 -22.94 -2.42
C ASP A 177 -4.99 -21.88 -2.10
N TYR A 178 -4.03 -22.23 -1.23
CA TYR A 178 -2.90 -21.38 -0.86
C TYR A 178 -1.63 -22.19 -0.68
N ASP A 179 -0.51 -21.65 -1.17
CA ASP A 179 0.81 -22.28 -1.08
C ASP A 179 1.71 -21.64 -0.03
N TYR A 180 1.48 -20.35 0.20
CA TYR A 180 2.33 -19.51 1.02
C TYR A 180 1.47 -18.66 1.95
N GLU A 181 1.85 -18.60 3.21
CA GLU A 181 1.15 -17.80 4.21
C GLU A 181 2.10 -17.00 5.08
N TYR A 182 1.80 -15.72 5.29
CA TYR A 182 2.54 -14.91 6.28
C TYR A 182 4.05 -14.86 5.99
N ILE A 183 4.42 -14.76 4.71
CA ILE A 183 5.78 -14.45 4.29
C ILE A 183 5.96 -12.92 4.28
N THR A 184 7.09 -12.46 4.77
CA THR A 184 7.47 -11.04 4.78
C THR A 184 8.66 -10.81 3.88
N LEU A 185 8.53 -9.91 2.90
CA LEU A 185 9.62 -9.38 2.09
C LEU A 185 9.91 -7.98 2.59
N ARG A 186 11.13 -7.73 3.11
CA ARG A 186 11.41 -6.47 3.82
C ARG A 186 12.79 -5.90 3.51
N ASP A 187 12.86 -4.58 3.33
CA ASP A 187 14.12 -3.85 3.12
C ASP A 187 14.92 -4.40 1.92
N LEU A 188 14.23 -4.64 0.79
CA LEU A 188 14.82 -5.22 -0.42
C LEU A 188 14.86 -4.22 -1.58
N MET A 189 15.97 -4.18 -2.31
CA MET A 189 16.02 -3.62 -3.66
C MET A 189 15.98 -4.76 -4.69
N LEU A 190 15.09 -4.65 -5.66
CA LEU A 190 14.81 -5.63 -6.69
C LEU A 190 15.02 -4.97 -8.04
N ASP A 191 16.18 -5.21 -8.64
CA ASP A 191 16.53 -4.71 -9.96
C ASP A 191 16.37 -5.82 -11.00
N SER A 192 15.27 -5.79 -11.73
CA SER A 192 14.98 -6.76 -12.78
C SER A 192 15.90 -6.58 -14.00
N ASN A 193 16.83 -5.61 -14.03
CA ASN A 193 17.81 -5.44 -15.12
C ASN A 193 17.17 -5.43 -16.51
N PHE A 194 16.02 -4.75 -16.62
CA PHE A 194 15.17 -4.63 -17.81
C PHE A 194 14.53 -5.96 -18.26
N ARG A 195 14.50 -6.98 -17.39
CA ARG A 195 14.14 -8.36 -17.72
C ARG A 195 13.33 -9.05 -16.62
N GLY A 196 12.20 -9.63 -17.00
CA GLY A 196 11.24 -10.22 -16.06
C GLY A 196 10.48 -9.18 -15.26
N GLY A 197 9.87 -9.64 -14.16
CA GLY A 197 9.19 -8.87 -13.13
C GLY A 197 9.95 -8.85 -11.80
N GLY A 198 9.41 -8.16 -10.80
CA GLY A 198 10.02 -8.06 -9.46
C GLY A 198 9.59 -9.18 -8.52
N ILE A 199 8.33 -9.15 -8.09
CA ILE A 199 7.75 -10.08 -7.11
C ILE A 199 6.48 -10.71 -7.68
N PHE A 200 6.36 -12.03 -7.61
CA PHE A 200 5.12 -12.75 -7.90
C PHE A 200 4.59 -13.46 -6.66
N LEU A 201 3.35 -13.13 -6.29
CA LEU A 201 2.59 -13.76 -5.21
C LEU A 201 1.46 -14.60 -5.83
N ASN A 202 1.75 -15.87 -6.14
CA ASN A 202 0.76 -16.79 -6.68
C ASN A 202 0.04 -17.51 -5.55
N ASP A 203 -1.27 -17.26 -5.41
CA ASP A 203 -2.13 -17.94 -4.42
C ASP A 203 -1.48 -17.91 -3.02
N ALA A 204 -0.96 -16.73 -2.68
CA ALA A 204 -0.24 -16.46 -1.44
C ALA A 204 -1.04 -15.47 -0.58
N VAL A 205 -1.16 -15.75 0.71
CA VAL A 205 -2.09 -15.07 1.62
C VAL A 205 -1.38 -14.48 2.83
N ARG A 206 -1.87 -13.34 3.33
CA ARG A 206 -1.27 -12.62 4.48
C ARG A 206 0.19 -12.24 4.25
N ILE A 207 0.59 -12.03 3.00
CA ILE A 207 1.94 -11.60 2.63
C ILE A 207 2.12 -10.13 3.00
N THR A 208 3.30 -9.81 3.52
CA THR A 208 3.73 -8.45 3.80
C THR A 208 4.90 -8.09 2.88
N ILE A 209 4.76 -7.04 2.08
CA ILE A 209 5.87 -6.40 1.36
C ILE A 209 6.10 -5.05 2.00
N ASP A 210 7.25 -4.87 2.62
CA ASP A 210 7.56 -3.72 3.48
C ASP A 210 8.88 -3.07 3.05
N ASN A 211 8.85 -1.79 2.70
CA ASN A 211 10.03 -1.00 2.35
C ASN A 211 10.88 -1.66 1.23
N CYS A 212 10.23 -2.00 0.12
CA CYS A 212 10.87 -2.62 -1.05
C CYS A 212 10.92 -1.66 -2.24
N TYR A 213 12.07 -1.58 -2.92
CA TYR A 213 12.22 -0.83 -4.17
C TYR A 213 12.36 -1.78 -5.35
N VAL A 214 11.42 -1.73 -6.30
CA VAL A 214 11.35 -2.60 -7.48
C VAL A 214 11.55 -1.77 -8.75
N THR A 215 12.55 -2.12 -9.56
CA THR A 215 12.91 -1.37 -10.76
C THR A 215 13.23 -2.25 -11.97
N HIS A 216 13.15 -1.66 -13.16
CA HIS A 216 13.62 -2.24 -14.43
C HIS A 216 12.90 -3.54 -14.84
N PHE A 217 11.61 -3.67 -14.59
CA PHE A 217 10.81 -4.88 -14.89
C PHE A 217 10.22 -4.85 -16.32
N THR A 218 11.01 -4.53 -17.34
CA THR A 218 10.45 -4.07 -18.63
C THR A 218 9.80 -5.17 -19.49
N THR A 219 10.37 -6.38 -19.57
CA THR A 219 9.88 -7.43 -20.49
C THR A 219 8.57 -8.07 -20.04
N ASP A 220 8.44 -8.44 -18.75
CA ASP A 220 7.15 -8.87 -18.19
C ASP A 220 6.22 -7.64 -18.07
N GLY A 221 6.76 -6.55 -17.55
CA GLY A 221 6.06 -5.28 -17.41
C GLY A 221 5.38 -5.08 -16.06
N VAL A 222 5.51 -6.02 -15.12
CA VAL A 222 4.91 -5.92 -13.79
C VAL A 222 5.97 -5.94 -12.68
N GLY A 223 5.95 -4.92 -11.81
CA GLY A 223 6.81 -4.86 -10.63
C GLY A 223 6.39 -5.89 -9.57
N VAL A 224 5.13 -5.84 -9.16
CA VAL A 224 4.54 -6.78 -8.19
C VAL A 224 3.23 -7.35 -8.74
N MET A 225 3.18 -8.67 -8.92
CA MET A 225 1.98 -9.39 -9.36
C MET A 225 1.38 -10.17 -8.19
N ILE A 226 0.07 -10.05 -7.99
CA ILE A 226 -0.66 -10.67 -6.87
C ILE A 226 -1.90 -11.41 -7.36
N THR A 227 -2.01 -12.70 -7.03
CA THR A 227 -3.22 -13.53 -7.27
C THR A 227 -3.80 -14.12 -5.99
N GLY A 228 -3.30 -13.75 -4.81
CA GLY A 228 -3.85 -14.16 -3.50
C GLY A 228 -4.37 -13.00 -2.65
N GLN A 229 -5.04 -13.34 -1.55
CA GLN A 229 -5.82 -12.43 -0.69
C GLN A 229 -5.07 -11.93 0.55
N ALA A 230 -5.69 -10.98 1.27
CA ALA A 230 -5.30 -10.54 2.61
C ALA A 230 -3.87 -9.97 2.71
N ASN A 231 -3.32 -9.47 1.60
CA ASN A 231 -1.95 -8.98 1.53
C ASN A 231 -1.85 -7.52 1.99
N ILE A 232 -0.63 -7.10 2.38
CA ILE A 232 -0.31 -5.70 2.66
C ILE A 232 1.02 -5.31 2.01
N LEU A 233 0.99 -4.18 1.30
CA LEU A 233 2.13 -3.53 0.68
C LEU A 233 2.28 -2.16 1.33
N THR A 234 3.44 -1.90 1.93
CA THR A 234 3.73 -0.64 2.61
C THR A 234 5.15 -0.18 2.30
N GLY A 235 5.36 1.11 2.01
CA GLY A 235 6.68 1.60 1.63
C GLY A 235 7.20 1.01 0.31
N VAL A 236 6.31 0.50 -0.56
CA VAL A 236 6.72 -0.11 -1.83
C VAL A 236 6.96 0.98 -2.85
N HIS A 237 8.15 0.99 -3.45
CA HIS A 237 8.50 1.88 -4.54
C HIS A 237 8.62 1.10 -5.84
N CYS A 238 7.84 1.44 -6.87
CA CYS A 238 7.94 0.82 -8.20
C CYS A 238 8.36 1.85 -9.26
N TYR A 239 9.42 1.54 -10.02
CA TYR A 239 9.99 2.39 -11.06
C TYR A 239 10.38 1.61 -12.33
N ASN A 240 10.46 2.30 -13.47
CA ASN A 240 11.06 1.84 -14.74
C ASN A 240 10.35 0.73 -15.54
N LYS A 241 9.05 0.95 -15.79
CA LYS A 241 8.39 0.86 -17.11
C LYS A 241 7.17 1.76 -17.04
N ALA A 242 7.27 3.01 -17.53
CA ALA A 242 6.19 3.96 -17.35
C ALA A 242 4.85 3.39 -17.84
N SER A 243 3.73 3.74 -17.19
CA SER A 243 2.41 3.22 -17.57
C SER A 243 2.02 3.61 -19.01
N GLY A 244 2.54 4.73 -19.53
CA GLY A 244 2.41 5.07 -20.95
C GLY A 244 3.10 4.10 -21.93
N PHE A 245 4.04 3.29 -21.45
CA PHE A 245 4.70 2.22 -22.20
C PHE A 245 4.19 0.81 -21.82
N GLY A 246 3.03 0.74 -21.16
CA GLY A 246 2.39 -0.52 -20.79
C GLY A 246 2.99 -1.20 -19.56
N GLY A 247 3.66 -0.45 -18.67
CA GLY A 247 4.12 -0.99 -17.39
C GLY A 247 3.15 -0.77 -16.24
N THR A 248 3.12 -1.74 -15.33
CA THR A 248 2.28 -1.73 -14.12
C THR A 248 3.19 -1.90 -12.91
N GLY A 249 3.15 -0.98 -11.96
CA GLY A 249 3.94 -1.09 -10.73
C GLY A 249 3.44 -2.25 -9.89
N ILE A 250 2.14 -2.22 -9.55
CA ILE A 250 1.46 -3.27 -8.80
C ILE A 250 0.22 -3.74 -9.56
N TYR A 251 0.12 -5.03 -9.81
CA TYR A 251 -1.04 -5.66 -10.44
C TYR A 251 -1.67 -6.69 -9.49
N ILE A 252 -2.90 -6.41 -9.04
CA ILE A 252 -3.77 -7.38 -8.38
C ILE A 252 -4.67 -8.03 -9.43
N LYS A 253 -4.30 -9.24 -9.84
CA LYS A 253 -5.00 -10.05 -10.84
C LYS A 253 -5.87 -11.09 -10.14
N LEU A 254 -6.80 -10.60 -9.33
CA LEU A 254 -7.65 -11.42 -8.47
C LEU A 254 -9.09 -10.86 -8.44
N PRO A 255 -9.88 -11.09 -9.51
CA PRO A 255 -11.19 -10.47 -9.66
C PRO A 255 -12.17 -10.93 -8.58
N GLY A 256 -12.74 -9.96 -7.86
CA GLY A 256 -13.79 -10.17 -6.86
C GLY A 256 -13.27 -10.57 -5.47
N LEU A 257 -11.95 -10.72 -5.30
CA LEU A 257 -11.35 -11.26 -4.07
C LEU A 257 -10.10 -10.49 -3.60
N SER A 258 -9.83 -9.28 -4.12
CA SER A 258 -8.55 -8.57 -3.90
C SER A 258 -8.08 -8.53 -2.43
N GLN A 259 -8.93 -8.11 -1.49
CA GLN A 259 -8.67 -8.09 -0.04
C GLN A 259 -7.26 -7.60 0.34
N THR A 260 -6.75 -6.58 -0.36
CA THR A 260 -5.35 -6.15 -0.27
C THR A 260 -5.29 -4.69 0.16
N ARG A 261 -4.25 -4.33 0.92
CA ARG A 261 -3.97 -2.95 1.34
C ARG A 261 -2.64 -2.51 0.74
N ILE A 262 -2.64 -1.40 0.02
CA ILE A 262 -1.45 -0.74 -0.52
C ILE A 262 -1.41 0.63 0.15
N VAL A 263 -0.41 0.88 0.99
CA VAL A 263 -0.35 2.09 1.81
C VAL A 263 1.06 2.69 1.77
N ASN A 264 1.20 3.99 2.02
CA ASN A 264 2.51 4.65 2.20
C ASN A 264 3.53 4.32 1.09
N SER A 265 3.07 4.14 -0.14
CA SER A 265 3.89 3.63 -1.25
C SER A 265 4.25 4.74 -2.24
N TYR A 266 5.18 4.47 -3.15
CA TYR A 266 5.63 5.42 -4.16
C TYR A 266 5.62 4.80 -5.56
N MET A 267 4.81 5.37 -6.43
CA MET A 267 4.52 4.89 -7.77
C MET A 267 5.14 5.85 -8.78
N ASP A 268 6.38 5.56 -9.21
CA ASP A 268 7.21 6.45 -10.04
C ASP A 268 7.05 6.12 -11.53
N PHE A 269 6.26 6.93 -12.24
CA PHE A 269 5.79 6.71 -13.62
C PHE A 269 4.99 5.43 -13.85
N THR A 270 4.81 4.56 -12.85
CA THR A 270 4.10 3.28 -12.96
C THR A 270 2.85 3.28 -12.08
N GLY A 271 1.73 2.73 -12.55
CA GLY A 271 0.44 2.75 -11.85
C GLY A 271 0.12 1.47 -11.09
N ILE A 272 -1.10 1.42 -10.55
CA ILE A 272 -1.69 0.25 -9.90
C ILE A 272 -2.89 -0.24 -10.71
N THR A 273 -2.92 -1.53 -11.03
CA THR A 273 -4.03 -2.17 -11.75
C THR A 273 -4.70 -3.19 -10.83
N VAL A 274 -6.03 -3.15 -10.76
CA VAL A 274 -6.81 -4.12 -9.97
C VAL A 274 -8.00 -4.62 -10.78
N GLU A 275 -8.11 -5.94 -10.95
CA GLU A 275 -9.29 -6.57 -11.56
C GLU A 275 -10.41 -6.74 -10.53
N ASP A 276 -11.63 -6.31 -10.88
CA ASP A 276 -12.85 -6.34 -10.05
C ASP A 276 -12.61 -6.14 -8.53
N PRO A 277 -12.23 -4.93 -8.08
CA PRO A 277 -11.71 -4.72 -6.73
C PRO A 277 -12.75 -5.01 -5.63
N VAL A 278 -12.39 -5.86 -4.67
CA VAL A 278 -13.21 -6.14 -3.48
C VAL A 278 -12.38 -6.03 -2.21
N GLN A 279 -12.84 -5.22 -1.25
CA GLN A 279 -12.15 -4.96 0.03
C GLN A 279 -10.70 -4.49 -0.18
N LEU A 280 -10.52 -3.48 -1.02
CA LEU A 280 -9.23 -2.91 -1.40
C LEU A 280 -9.01 -1.57 -0.68
N THR A 281 -7.79 -1.33 -0.21
CA THR A 281 -7.35 0.01 0.23
C THR A 281 -6.10 0.43 -0.53
N ILE A 282 -6.12 1.64 -1.10
CA ILE A 282 -4.97 2.36 -1.64
C ILE A 282 -4.94 3.73 -0.95
N SER A 283 -4.01 3.93 -0.03
CA SER A 283 -3.93 5.19 0.71
C SER A 283 -2.52 5.73 0.88
N ASP A 284 -2.43 7.04 1.11
CA ASP A 284 -1.20 7.72 1.48
C ASP A 284 -0.04 7.43 0.50
N THR A 285 -0.38 7.15 -0.76
CA THR A 285 0.56 6.75 -1.81
C THR A 285 0.84 7.95 -2.71
N PHE A 286 2.11 8.13 -3.07
CA PHE A 286 2.53 9.15 -4.02
C PHE A 286 2.62 8.56 -5.43
N PHE A 287 1.96 9.18 -6.40
CA PHE A 287 1.97 8.81 -7.81
C PHE A 287 2.65 9.94 -8.60
N LEU A 288 3.79 9.65 -9.22
CA LEU A 288 4.54 10.60 -10.03
C LEU A 288 4.44 10.26 -11.53
N GLY A 289 4.61 11.28 -12.38
CA GLY A 289 4.81 11.10 -13.81
C GLY A 289 3.53 10.74 -14.57
N GLY A 290 2.37 11.09 -14.01
CA GLY A 290 1.07 10.73 -14.58
C GLY A 290 0.65 9.29 -14.28
N ALA A 291 1.30 8.62 -13.31
CA ALA A 291 0.87 7.34 -12.77
C ALA A 291 -0.55 7.44 -12.19
N TYR A 292 -1.30 6.35 -12.28
CA TYR A 292 -2.73 6.29 -11.96
C TYR A 292 -3.11 4.96 -11.33
N VAL A 293 -4.32 4.90 -10.76
CA VAL A 293 -4.99 3.65 -10.39
C VAL A 293 -5.97 3.29 -11.50
N VAL A 294 -6.04 2.03 -11.89
CA VAL A 294 -7.07 1.52 -12.82
C VAL A 294 -7.80 0.33 -12.25
N PHE A 295 -9.13 0.39 -12.28
CA PHE A 295 -10.00 -0.73 -12.02
C PHE A 295 -10.43 -1.33 -13.35
N LYS A 296 -10.10 -2.61 -13.51
CA LYS A 296 -10.41 -3.36 -14.72
C LYS A 296 -11.55 -4.33 -14.45
N SER A 297 -12.61 -4.19 -15.22
CA SER A 297 -13.78 -5.06 -15.14
C SER A 297 -13.47 -6.40 -15.78
N VAL A 298 -13.72 -7.49 -15.04
CA VAL A 298 -13.77 -8.86 -15.57
C VAL A 298 -15.20 -9.39 -15.48
N LYS A 299 -15.82 -9.22 -14.31
CA LYS A 299 -17.23 -9.51 -13.99
C LYS A 299 -18.01 -8.22 -13.68
N GLY A 300 -17.34 -7.08 -13.57
CA GLY A 300 -17.95 -5.77 -13.34
C GLY A 300 -18.30 -5.52 -11.88
N VAL A 301 -17.43 -5.95 -10.96
CA VAL A 301 -17.65 -5.82 -9.51
C VAL A 301 -16.65 -4.82 -8.90
N ALA A 302 -17.15 -3.89 -8.09
CA ALA A 302 -16.32 -3.02 -7.26
C ALA A 302 -16.99 -2.82 -5.89
N LYS A 303 -16.42 -3.42 -4.82
CA LYS A 303 -17.07 -3.40 -3.49
C LYS A 303 -16.13 -3.14 -2.33
N GLY A 304 -16.49 -2.23 -1.43
CA GLY A 304 -15.68 -1.94 -0.24
C GLY A 304 -14.27 -1.47 -0.60
N VAL A 305 -14.17 -0.53 -1.53
CA VAL A 305 -12.89 -0.03 -2.06
C VAL A 305 -12.63 1.35 -1.49
N SER A 306 -11.38 1.64 -1.12
CA SER A 306 -10.95 2.97 -0.68
C SER A 306 -9.69 3.39 -1.43
N VAL A 307 -9.76 4.46 -2.22
CA VAL A 307 -8.61 5.13 -2.84
C VAL A 307 -8.55 6.54 -2.28
N VAL A 308 -7.83 6.73 -1.18
CA VAL A 308 -7.93 7.93 -0.34
C VAL A 308 -6.60 8.54 0.05
N ASN A 309 -6.56 9.87 0.22
CA ASN A 309 -5.40 10.61 0.71
C ASN A 309 -4.11 10.41 -0.11
N ASN A 310 -4.25 10.10 -1.40
CA ASN A 310 -3.09 9.94 -2.29
C ASN A 310 -2.68 11.28 -2.91
N MET A 311 -1.42 11.37 -3.30
CA MET A 311 -0.88 12.51 -4.04
C MET A 311 -0.60 12.08 -5.48
N PHE A 312 -1.17 12.78 -6.46
CA PHE A 312 -0.91 12.54 -7.88
C PHE A 312 -0.20 13.74 -8.49
N SER A 313 0.91 13.51 -9.17
CA SER A 313 1.69 14.56 -9.82
C SER A 313 2.07 14.15 -11.23
N GLY A 314 1.58 14.88 -12.23
CA GLY A 314 1.81 14.56 -13.63
C GLY A 314 0.93 15.41 -14.55
N SER A 315 1.03 15.19 -15.85
CA SER A 315 0.21 15.90 -16.84
C SER A 315 -0.76 14.96 -17.54
N GLY A 316 -2.01 15.39 -17.63
CA GLY A 316 -3.07 14.71 -18.39
C GLY A 316 -3.56 13.39 -17.77
N GLY A 317 -4.74 12.97 -18.23
CA GLY A 317 -5.39 11.73 -17.81
C GLY A 317 -5.97 11.76 -16.39
N ASP A 318 -6.72 10.73 -16.06
CA ASP A 318 -7.45 10.62 -14.79
C ASP A 318 -6.60 9.93 -13.72
N THR A 319 -6.75 10.36 -12.47
CA THR A 319 -6.07 9.76 -11.30
C THR A 319 -6.54 8.34 -11.00
N VAL A 320 -7.83 8.08 -11.19
CA VAL A 320 -8.47 6.76 -11.07
C VAL A 320 -9.27 6.49 -12.34
N ARG A 321 -9.07 5.32 -12.94
CA ARG A 321 -9.66 4.96 -14.24
C ARG A 321 -10.51 3.71 -14.12
N LEU A 322 -11.51 3.62 -14.99
CA LEU A 322 -12.31 2.42 -15.20
C LEU A 322 -11.99 1.86 -16.58
N GLU A 323 -11.67 0.57 -16.64
CA GLU A 323 -11.57 -0.19 -17.88
C GLU A 323 -12.69 -1.22 -17.93
N GLY A 324 -13.64 -1.04 -18.85
CA GLY A 324 -14.84 -1.86 -18.95
C GLY A 324 -15.97 -1.39 -18.03
N GLU A 325 -17.10 -2.12 -18.07
CA GLU A 325 -18.32 -1.74 -17.36
C GLU A 325 -18.40 -2.38 -15.97
N PHE A 326 -18.81 -1.59 -14.98
CA PHE A 326 -19.03 -2.04 -13.60
C PHE A 326 -20.52 -1.97 -13.28
N ASN A 327 -21.14 -3.13 -13.07
CA ASN A 327 -22.58 -3.26 -12.82
C ASN A 327 -22.90 -3.44 -11.34
N GLU A 328 -21.96 -4.00 -10.58
CA GLU A 328 -22.12 -4.27 -9.16
C GLU A 328 -21.14 -3.43 -8.33
N ILE A 329 -21.58 -2.21 -8.01
CA ILE A 329 -20.79 -1.21 -7.28
C ILE A 329 -21.40 -1.03 -5.89
N GLY A 330 -20.60 -1.09 -4.83
CA GLY A 330 -21.08 -0.81 -3.46
C GLY A 330 -19.97 -0.46 -2.48
N GLY A 331 -20.08 0.71 -1.84
CA GLY A 331 -19.08 1.16 -0.85
C GLY A 331 -17.71 1.42 -1.48
N VAL A 332 -17.68 2.12 -2.62
CA VAL A 332 -16.44 2.58 -3.26
C VAL A 332 -16.21 4.04 -2.87
N LEU A 333 -15.16 4.30 -2.11
CA LEU A 333 -14.74 5.63 -1.70
C LEU A 333 -13.48 6.03 -2.46
N VAL A 334 -13.59 7.06 -3.30
CA VAL A 334 -12.44 7.75 -3.89
C VAL A 334 -12.55 9.20 -3.47
N ASP A 335 -11.71 9.63 -2.53
CA ASP A 335 -11.82 10.96 -1.89
C ASP A 335 -10.49 11.39 -1.26
N GLY A 336 -10.34 12.69 -0.97
CA GLY A 336 -9.17 13.23 -0.27
C GLY A 336 -7.87 13.15 -1.07
N ASN A 337 -7.92 12.76 -2.35
CA ASN A 337 -6.75 12.74 -3.21
C ASN A 337 -6.41 14.16 -3.69
N SER A 338 -5.12 14.44 -3.83
CA SER A 338 -4.61 15.72 -4.32
C SER A 338 -3.92 15.55 -5.67
N VAL A 339 -3.98 16.60 -6.50
CA VAL A 339 -3.40 16.60 -7.84
C VAL A 339 -2.50 17.81 -8.04
N ASN A 340 -1.36 17.59 -8.67
CA ASN A 340 -0.47 18.61 -9.22
C ASN A 340 -0.14 18.31 -10.70
N GLY A 341 0.04 19.33 -11.53
CA GLY A 341 0.51 19.20 -12.92
C GLY A 341 -0.57 18.98 -14.00
N GLY A 342 -1.86 18.99 -13.63
CA GLY A 342 -2.97 18.99 -14.60
C GLY A 342 -3.55 17.62 -14.95
N MET A 343 -3.43 16.62 -14.07
CA MET A 343 -4.28 15.42 -14.13
C MET A 343 -5.73 15.75 -13.74
N ASN A 344 -6.68 14.91 -14.14
CA ASN A 344 -8.07 15.03 -13.72
C ASN A 344 -8.27 14.26 -12.41
N LEU A 345 -8.63 14.98 -11.34
CA LEU A 345 -9.04 14.37 -10.09
C LEU A 345 -10.36 13.61 -10.30
N LYS A 346 -10.36 12.31 -10.00
CA LYS A 346 -11.57 11.49 -9.94
C LYS A 346 -11.96 11.21 -8.50
N ALA A 347 -13.27 11.22 -8.23
CA ALA A 347 -13.83 11.01 -6.91
C ALA A 347 -15.16 10.24 -6.96
N THR A 348 -15.61 9.70 -5.82
CA THR A 348 -16.99 9.19 -5.64
C THR A 348 -17.82 10.09 -4.73
N VAL A 349 -17.23 11.15 -4.19
CA VAL A 349 -17.89 12.24 -3.47
C VAL A 349 -17.44 13.54 -4.10
N ALA A 350 -18.37 14.41 -4.46
CA ALA A 350 -18.06 15.66 -5.15
C ALA A 350 -18.92 16.82 -4.63
N ARG A 351 -18.40 18.04 -4.76
CA ARG A 351 -19.10 19.28 -4.41
C ARG A 351 -18.99 20.28 -5.54
N GLY A 352 -20.12 20.88 -5.92
CA GLY A 352 -20.20 21.80 -7.04
C GLY A 352 -21.18 22.92 -6.77
N SER A 353 -21.08 23.99 -7.55
CA SER A 353 -22.01 25.11 -7.45
C SER A 353 -22.23 25.77 -8.79
N THR A 354 -23.41 26.36 -8.95
CA THR A 354 -23.74 27.20 -10.10
C THR A 354 -24.55 28.40 -9.63
N SER A 355 -24.50 29.51 -10.37
CA SER A 355 -25.26 30.72 -10.09
C SER A 355 -25.92 31.22 -11.36
N ALA A 356 -27.22 31.47 -11.28
CA ALA A 356 -28.01 31.94 -12.42
C ALA A 356 -29.25 32.70 -11.95
N ASN A 357 -29.83 33.50 -12.85
CA ASN A 357 -31.18 34.02 -12.72
C ASN A 357 -32.12 33.18 -13.58
N GLY A 358 -33.16 32.63 -12.96
CA GLY A 358 -34.17 31.84 -13.65
C GLY A 358 -34.90 30.93 -12.69
N THR A 359 -35.45 29.85 -13.23
CA THR A 359 -36.20 28.85 -12.47
C THR A 359 -35.45 27.52 -12.34
N SER A 360 -34.26 27.38 -12.92
CA SER A 360 -33.51 26.13 -12.96
C SER A 360 -32.00 26.35 -12.85
N TRP A 361 -31.32 25.48 -12.11
CA TRP A 361 -29.88 25.46 -11.91
C TRP A 361 -29.35 24.05 -12.10
N THR A 362 -28.32 23.94 -12.93
CA THR A 362 -27.68 22.66 -13.28
C THR A 362 -26.24 22.65 -12.78
N VAL A 363 -25.89 21.65 -11.99
CA VAL A 363 -24.52 21.36 -11.56
C VAL A 363 -24.12 20.02 -12.19
N ASP A 364 -23.10 20.05 -13.05
CA ASP A 364 -22.58 18.88 -13.76
C ASP A 364 -21.34 18.33 -13.05
N PHE A 365 -21.37 17.04 -12.73
CA PHE A 365 -20.30 16.33 -12.04
C PHE A 365 -19.58 15.28 -12.92
N ASN A 366 -19.83 15.23 -14.23
CA ASN A 366 -19.28 14.19 -15.11
C ASN A 366 -17.74 14.18 -15.17
N SER A 367 -17.09 15.34 -15.09
CA SER A 367 -15.63 15.44 -15.09
C SER A 367 -15.00 14.87 -13.80
N GLU A 368 -15.68 14.98 -12.67
CA GLU A 368 -15.15 14.62 -11.35
C GLU A 368 -15.55 13.21 -10.90
N LEU A 369 -16.82 12.84 -11.08
CA LEU A 369 -17.33 11.56 -10.60
C LEU A 369 -16.78 10.38 -11.40
N LEU A 370 -16.35 9.33 -10.69
CA LEU A 370 -15.70 8.16 -11.25
C LEU A 370 -16.64 7.30 -12.08
N PHE A 371 -17.81 6.96 -11.55
CA PHE A 371 -18.76 6.08 -12.24
C PHE A 371 -19.76 6.90 -13.07
N PRO A 372 -20.08 6.49 -14.30
CA PRO A 372 -21.04 7.21 -15.13
C PRO A 372 -22.48 6.99 -14.63
N ASN A 373 -23.25 8.06 -14.43
CA ASN A 373 -24.67 8.00 -14.05
C ASN A 373 -24.95 7.16 -12.78
N ARG A 374 -24.22 7.42 -11.69
CA ARG A 374 -24.32 6.64 -10.44
C ARG A 374 -24.46 7.49 -9.18
N ILE A 375 -24.94 8.73 -9.27
CA ILE A 375 -25.29 9.49 -8.06
C ILE A 375 -26.36 8.70 -7.29
N SER A 376 -26.04 8.25 -6.08
CA SER A 376 -26.93 7.51 -5.18
C SER A 376 -27.48 8.41 -4.07
N HIS A 377 -26.77 9.48 -3.72
CA HIS A 377 -27.20 10.48 -2.75
C HIS A 377 -26.83 11.90 -3.21
N ALA A 378 -27.73 12.85 -2.98
CA ALA A 378 -27.52 14.26 -3.31
C ALA A 378 -28.12 15.16 -2.23
N GLN A 379 -27.38 16.20 -1.87
CA GLN A 379 -27.83 17.28 -1.00
C GLN A 379 -27.57 18.61 -1.69
N TYR A 380 -28.41 19.61 -1.44
CA TYR A 380 -28.21 20.95 -1.97
C TYR A 380 -28.64 22.02 -0.98
N SER A 381 -28.07 23.21 -1.16
CA SER A 381 -28.55 24.46 -0.57
C SER A 381 -28.75 25.48 -1.69
N LEU A 382 -29.79 26.30 -1.57
CA LEU A 382 -30.06 27.43 -2.47
C LEU A 382 -29.94 28.73 -1.68
N VAL A 383 -29.14 29.66 -2.21
CA VAL A 383 -28.95 30.99 -1.63
C VAL A 383 -29.45 32.02 -2.64
N SER A 384 -30.58 32.67 -2.34
CA SER A 384 -31.09 33.77 -3.16
C SER A 384 -30.33 35.06 -2.89
N SER A 385 -29.94 35.76 -3.96
CA SER A 385 -29.42 37.14 -3.89
C SER A 385 -30.51 38.19 -4.08
N THR A 386 -31.74 37.76 -4.36
CA THR A 386 -32.90 38.64 -4.47
C THR A 386 -33.45 38.94 -3.08
N ALA A 387 -33.44 40.23 -2.68
CA ALA A 387 -33.89 40.66 -1.37
C ALA A 387 -35.35 40.24 -1.09
N GLY A 388 -35.56 39.55 0.04
CA GLY A 388 -36.88 39.09 0.46
C GLY A 388 -37.46 37.91 -0.34
N ALA A 389 -36.71 37.35 -1.30
CA ALA A 389 -37.18 36.20 -2.06
C ALA A 389 -37.15 34.92 -1.23
N PHE A 390 -38.25 34.17 -1.27
CA PHE A 390 -38.39 32.86 -0.62
C PHE A 390 -39.06 31.86 -1.58
N PRO A 391 -38.39 31.50 -2.69
CA PRO A 391 -38.96 30.62 -3.71
C PRO A 391 -39.22 29.23 -3.12
N ARG A 392 -40.25 28.53 -3.61
CA ARG A 392 -40.36 27.09 -3.35
C ARG A 392 -39.45 26.37 -4.33
N HIS A 393 -38.52 25.59 -3.80
CA HIS A 393 -37.50 24.92 -4.61
C HIS A 393 -37.41 23.43 -4.32
N ALA A 394 -36.99 22.65 -5.31
CA ALA A 394 -36.83 21.21 -5.21
C ALA A 394 -35.68 20.71 -6.08
N LEU A 395 -35.01 19.65 -5.62
CA LEU A 395 -34.15 18.83 -6.47
C LEU A 395 -35.04 18.00 -7.41
N ARG A 396 -34.73 18.03 -8.70
CA ARG A 396 -35.55 17.43 -9.76
C ARG A 396 -34.86 16.30 -10.50
N ASN A 397 -33.54 16.36 -10.64
CA ASN A 397 -32.78 15.37 -11.36
C ASN A 397 -31.40 15.12 -10.73
N ILE A 398 -30.95 13.87 -10.80
CA ILE A 398 -29.59 13.41 -10.45
C ILE A 398 -29.01 12.46 -11.53
N THR A 399 -29.76 12.16 -12.59
CA THR A 399 -29.31 11.25 -13.65
C THR A 399 -28.21 11.89 -14.47
N GLY A 400 -27.35 11.05 -15.08
CA GLY A 400 -26.26 11.50 -15.92
C GLY A 400 -25.16 12.23 -15.14
N ASN A 401 -25.05 11.99 -13.84
CA ASN A 401 -24.15 12.74 -12.93
C ASN A 401 -24.43 14.25 -12.92
N VAL A 402 -25.68 14.65 -13.15
CA VAL A 402 -26.10 16.05 -13.18
C VAL A 402 -27.16 16.29 -12.12
N VAL A 403 -26.92 17.28 -11.24
CA VAL A 403 -27.91 17.75 -10.28
C VAL A 403 -28.67 18.93 -10.88
N VAL A 404 -29.99 18.79 -10.97
CA VAL A 404 -30.90 19.88 -11.38
C VAL A 404 -31.77 20.28 -10.21
N VAL A 405 -31.71 21.55 -9.84
CA VAL A 405 -32.59 22.18 -8.85
C VAL A 405 -33.49 23.17 -9.57
N GLU A 406 -34.78 23.16 -9.24
CA GLU A 406 -35.75 24.09 -9.81
C GLU A 406 -36.49 24.86 -8.73
N SER A 407 -37.03 26.01 -9.12
CA SER A 407 -37.92 26.84 -8.29
C SER A 407 -39.21 27.17 -9.02
N ASP A 408 -40.25 27.53 -8.27
CA ASP A 408 -41.56 27.89 -8.81
C ASP A 408 -41.63 29.29 -9.42
N VAL A 409 -40.66 30.16 -9.08
CA VAL A 409 -40.59 31.54 -9.58
C VAL A 409 -39.16 31.88 -10.01
N PRO A 410 -38.98 32.74 -11.03
CA PRO A 410 -37.66 33.23 -11.39
C PRO A 410 -37.02 33.98 -10.22
N VAL A 411 -35.78 33.62 -9.91
CA VAL A 411 -35.00 34.24 -8.84
C VAL A 411 -33.52 34.22 -9.22
N THR A 412 -32.76 35.21 -8.78
CA THR A 412 -31.30 35.13 -8.85
C THR A 412 -30.81 34.36 -7.63
N ALA A 413 -30.18 33.20 -7.86
CA ALA A 413 -29.69 32.36 -6.77
C ALA A 413 -28.42 31.60 -7.15
N SER A 414 -27.69 31.20 -6.10
CA SER A 414 -26.60 30.23 -6.15
C SER A 414 -27.09 28.90 -5.58
N VAL A 415 -26.84 27.82 -6.31
CA VAL A 415 -27.07 26.45 -5.83
C VAL A 415 -25.72 25.82 -5.54
N PHE A 416 -25.58 25.25 -4.35
CA PHE A 416 -24.44 24.44 -3.94
C PHE A 416 -24.94 23.01 -3.75
N ALA A 417 -24.31 22.05 -4.41
CA ALA A 417 -24.67 20.64 -4.37
C ALA A 417 -23.50 19.80 -3.87
N ALA A 418 -23.80 18.78 -3.07
CA ALA A 418 -22.88 17.73 -2.65
C ALA A 418 -23.50 16.38 -3.02
N VAL A 419 -22.71 15.51 -3.64
CA VAL A 419 -23.18 14.23 -4.19
C VAL A 419 -22.25 13.09 -3.80
N SER A 420 -22.79 11.87 -3.77
CA SER A 420 -21.99 10.64 -3.66
C SER A 420 -22.52 9.53 -4.56
N GLN A 421 -21.65 8.57 -4.88
CA GLN A 421 -21.94 7.41 -5.72
C GLN A 421 -22.01 6.11 -4.92
#